data_AF-A0A1H9GW12-F1
#
_entry.id   AF-A0A1H9GW12-F1
#
_cell.length_a   1.000
_cell.length_b   1.000
_cell.length_c   1.000
_cell.angle_alpha   90.00
_cell.angle_beta   90.00
_cell.angle_gamma   90.00
#
_symmetry.space_group_name_H-M   'P 1'
#
loop_
_entity.id
_entity.type
_entity.pdbx_description
1 polymer ?
#
loop_
_entity_poly.entity_id
_entity_poly.type
_entity_poly.pdbx_seq_one_letter_code
_entity_poly.pdbx_strand_id
1 'polypeptide(L)'
;MSNGKWWEKTVEYKFVADAAVNGLMDFVAPLSGRHERTAGDAVFGVDAKLVLVEFKATFADVASEETLFEAYGEAQEALQHYTHHFVVYGTLCSGEVPDLELIAERYFVRETEQPALELLGRGVSKQIFDQYLEALSQFKEEDGRAKGKGHVSPAAMSTVIGVSNGRVVGVMSLHDYAPSLAPAPTLSQVPTPTYRPRGPGG
;
A
#
# COMPACT_ATOMS: atom_id res chain seq x y z
N MET A 1 18.26 -1.18 -17.51
CA MET A 1 17.25 -1.50 -16.49
C MET A 1 17.80 -2.69 -15.71
N SER A 2 17.91 -2.61 -14.39
CA SER A 2 18.53 -3.68 -13.59
C SER A 2 17.63 -4.92 -13.52
N ASN A 3 18.21 -6.11 -13.68
CA ASN A 3 17.50 -7.40 -13.61
C ASN A 3 16.74 -7.60 -12.28
N GLY A 4 17.18 -6.97 -11.19
CA GLY A 4 16.53 -7.10 -9.87
C GLY A 4 15.10 -6.58 -9.82
N LYS A 5 14.78 -5.48 -10.51
CA LYS A 5 13.41 -4.91 -10.49
C LYS A 5 12.37 -5.83 -11.15
N TRP A 6 12.77 -6.50 -12.24
CA TRP A 6 11.88 -7.46 -12.90
C TRP A 6 11.67 -8.70 -12.04
N TRP A 7 12.71 -9.14 -11.32
CA TRP A 7 12.62 -10.27 -10.41
C TRP A 7 11.72 -10.00 -9.19
N GLU A 8 11.83 -8.82 -8.57
CA GLU A 8 10.93 -8.39 -7.49
C GLU A 8 9.47 -8.35 -7.94
N LYS A 9 9.19 -7.86 -9.15
CA LYS A 9 7.83 -7.93 -9.70
C LYS A 9 7.38 -9.37 -9.94
N THR A 10 8.25 -10.28 -10.38
CA THR A 10 7.90 -11.70 -10.48
C THR A 10 7.49 -12.29 -9.12
N VAL A 11 8.20 -11.92 -8.03
CA VAL A 11 7.85 -12.31 -6.66
C VAL A 11 6.45 -11.80 -6.27
N GLU A 12 6.18 -10.51 -6.49
CA GLU A 12 4.88 -9.89 -6.22
C GLU A 12 3.74 -10.58 -7.01
N TYR A 13 3.91 -10.72 -8.33
CA TYR A 13 2.88 -11.34 -9.18
C TYR A 13 2.62 -12.80 -8.81
N LYS A 14 3.67 -13.56 -8.46
CA LYS A 14 3.50 -14.94 -7.98
C LYS A 14 2.72 -14.98 -6.68
N PHE A 15 3.04 -14.12 -5.72
CA PHE A 15 2.33 -14.06 -4.44
C PHE A 15 0.83 -13.80 -4.66
N VAL A 16 0.50 -12.79 -5.46
CA VAL A 16 -0.89 -12.43 -5.77
C VAL A 16 -1.61 -13.56 -6.50
N ALA A 17 -0.97 -14.20 -7.48
CA ALA A 17 -1.55 -15.30 -8.24
C ALA A 17 -1.83 -16.52 -7.35
N ASP A 18 -0.85 -16.91 -6.54
CA ASP A 18 -0.99 -18.04 -5.63
C ASP A 18 -2.07 -17.77 -4.57
N ALA A 19 -2.09 -16.57 -3.97
CA ALA A 19 -3.12 -16.16 -3.02
C ALA A 19 -4.53 -16.19 -3.66
N ALA A 20 -4.66 -15.72 -4.90
CA ALA A 20 -5.93 -15.76 -5.64
C ALA A 20 -6.41 -17.19 -5.88
N VAL A 21 -5.54 -18.05 -6.41
CA VAL A 21 -5.87 -19.45 -6.77
C VAL A 21 -6.26 -20.26 -5.54
N ASN A 22 -5.63 -19.99 -4.40
CA ASN A 22 -5.92 -20.68 -3.15
C ASN A 22 -7.07 -20.04 -2.35
N GLY A 23 -7.67 -18.95 -2.84
CA GLY A 23 -8.76 -18.26 -2.14
C GLY A 23 -8.34 -17.65 -0.79
N LEU A 24 -7.08 -17.21 -0.68
CA LEU A 24 -6.47 -16.69 0.55
C LEU A 24 -6.52 -15.16 0.65
N MET A 25 -7.20 -14.48 -0.27
CA MET A 25 -7.44 -13.04 -0.20
C MET A 25 -8.84 -12.67 -0.68
N ASP A 26 -9.46 -11.73 0.03
CA ASP A 26 -10.71 -11.07 -0.36
C ASP A 26 -10.43 -9.81 -1.18
N PHE A 27 -9.35 -9.09 -0.85
CA PHE A 27 -8.89 -7.94 -1.61
C PHE A 27 -7.37 -7.75 -1.50
N VAL A 28 -6.82 -7.01 -2.47
CA VAL A 28 -5.47 -6.48 -2.47
C VAL A 28 -5.51 -5.01 -2.87
N ALA A 29 -4.76 -4.17 -2.16
CA ALA A 29 -4.57 -2.77 -2.45
C ALA A 29 -3.07 -2.50 -2.65
N PRO A 30 -2.58 -2.40 -3.91
CA PRO A 30 -1.20 -2.03 -4.15
C PRO A 30 -0.97 -0.59 -3.69
N LEU A 31 0.14 -0.37 -2.99
CA LEU A 31 0.62 0.94 -2.60
C LEU A 31 1.63 1.39 -3.64
N SER A 32 1.63 2.68 -3.97
CA SER A 32 2.59 3.23 -4.92
C SER A 32 3.02 4.63 -4.53
N GLY A 33 4.21 5.02 -4.97
CA GLY A 33 4.71 6.38 -4.78
C GLY A 33 5.11 6.66 -3.33
N ARG A 34 4.57 7.74 -2.73
CA ARG A 34 4.94 8.08 -1.34
C ARG A 34 4.47 7.04 -0.33
N HIS A 35 3.35 6.37 -0.59
CA HIS A 35 2.77 5.40 0.34
C HIS A 35 3.58 4.09 0.36
N GLU A 36 4.17 3.72 -0.78
CA GLU A 36 5.08 2.57 -0.95
C GLU A 36 6.30 2.70 -0.02
N ARG A 37 6.96 3.87 -0.03
CA ARG A 37 8.11 4.12 0.85
C ARG A 37 7.77 4.13 2.34
N THR A 38 6.57 4.59 2.72
CA THR A 38 6.24 4.83 4.14
C THR A 38 5.49 3.68 4.82
N ALA A 39 4.82 2.80 4.08
CA ALA A 39 4.07 1.71 4.69
C ALA A 39 4.53 0.34 4.22
N GLY A 40 4.65 0.16 2.91
CA GLY A 40 5.12 -1.06 2.25
C GLY A 40 4.53 -1.14 0.85
N ASP A 41 4.74 -2.24 0.13
CA ASP A 41 4.29 -2.39 -1.25
C ASP A 41 2.79 -2.65 -1.41
N ALA A 42 2.17 -3.43 -0.52
CA ALA A 42 0.77 -3.80 -0.67
C ALA A 42 0.06 -4.13 0.64
N VAL A 43 -1.24 -3.82 0.69
CA VAL A 43 -2.15 -4.27 1.76
C VAL A 43 -3.02 -5.40 1.25
N PHE A 44 -3.02 -6.52 1.97
CA PHE A 44 -3.88 -7.67 1.71
C PHE A 44 -4.97 -7.76 2.76
N GLY A 45 -6.18 -8.13 2.33
CA GLY A 45 -7.31 -8.38 3.20
C GLY A 45 -7.85 -9.79 3.06
N VAL A 46 -8.09 -10.45 4.19
CA VAL A 46 -8.77 -11.74 4.28
C VAL A 46 -9.56 -11.83 5.59
N ASP A 47 -10.83 -12.24 5.55
CA ASP A 47 -11.67 -12.42 6.74
C ASP A 47 -11.71 -11.17 7.65
N ALA A 48 -11.88 -9.99 7.03
CA ALA A 48 -11.85 -8.68 7.69
C ALA A 48 -10.54 -8.34 8.46
N LYS A 49 -9.46 -9.09 8.19
CA LYS A 49 -8.12 -8.82 8.70
C LYS A 49 -7.24 -8.21 7.61
N LEU A 50 -6.28 -7.39 8.03
CA LEU A 50 -5.34 -6.67 7.16
C LEU A 50 -3.92 -7.12 7.44
N VAL A 51 -3.15 -7.26 6.36
CA VAL A 51 -1.71 -7.55 6.38
C VAL A 51 -0.99 -6.58 5.47
N LEU A 52 0.16 -6.09 5.91
CA LEU A 52 1.07 -5.26 5.13
C LEU A 52 2.22 -6.13 4.63
N VAL A 53 2.52 -6.02 3.35
CA VAL A 53 3.57 -6.80 2.68
C VAL A 53 4.52 -5.87 1.95
N GLU A 54 5.81 -6.08 2.19
CA GLU A 54 6.92 -5.53 1.44
C GLU A 54 7.53 -6.64 0.58
N PHE A 55 7.66 -6.45 -0.73
CA PHE A 55 8.27 -7.42 -1.62
C PHE A 55 9.74 -7.09 -1.85
N LYS A 56 10.56 -8.13 -1.91
CA LYS A 56 11.96 -8.04 -2.28
C LYS A 56 12.31 -9.11 -3.30
N ALA A 57 13.23 -8.77 -4.20
CA ALA A 57 13.79 -9.70 -5.16
C ALA A 57 14.38 -10.95 -4.48
N THR A 58 15.24 -10.75 -3.50
CA THR A 58 15.94 -11.83 -2.78
C THR A 58 16.09 -11.50 -1.29
N PHE A 59 16.48 -12.48 -0.48
CA PHE A 59 16.82 -12.25 0.94
C PHE A 59 17.90 -11.17 1.13
N ALA A 60 18.88 -11.08 0.22
CA ALA A 60 19.95 -10.10 0.30
C ALA A 60 19.44 -8.65 0.19
N ASP A 61 18.29 -8.44 -0.49
CA ASP A 61 17.68 -7.13 -0.66
C ASP A 61 16.90 -6.67 0.58
N VAL A 62 16.60 -7.57 1.51
CA VAL A 62 15.84 -7.26 2.74
C VAL A 62 16.58 -6.27 3.63
N ALA A 63 17.92 -6.34 3.70
CA ALA A 63 18.74 -5.41 4.48
C ALA A 63 18.59 -3.93 4.02
N SER A 64 18.16 -3.69 2.78
CA SER A 64 17.91 -2.33 2.30
C SER A 64 16.74 -1.64 2.99
N GLU A 65 15.80 -2.39 3.57
CA GLU A 65 14.67 -1.82 4.32
C GLU A 65 15.10 -1.07 5.58
N GLU A 66 16.17 -1.52 6.22
CA GLU A 66 16.70 -0.87 7.43
C GLU A 66 17.18 0.55 7.13
N THR A 67 17.59 0.81 5.89
CA THR A 67 18.07 2.13 5.44
C THR A 67 16.94 3.15 5.27
N LEU A 68 15.68 2.73 5.40
CA LEU A 68 14.52 3.61 5.32
C LEU A 68 14.19 4.28 6.66
N PHE A 69 14.96 4.00 7.71
CA PHE A 69 14.74 4.48 9.07
C PHE A 69 15.95 5.28 9.56
N GLU A 70 15.70 6.44 10.16
CA GLU A 70 16.77 7.25 10.78
C GLU A 70 17.42 6.49 11.95
N ALA A 71 16.59 5.79 12.74
CA ALA A 71 17.01 4.93 13.83
C ALA A 71 16.26 3.59 13.79
N TYR A 72 16.70 2.67 12.92
CA TYR A 72 16.06 1.36 12.75
C TYR A 72 15.92 0.58 14.06
N GLY A 73 16.92 0.63 14.95
CA GLY A 73 16.87 -0.06 16.25
C GLY A 73 15.71 0.41 17.14
N GLU A 74 15.43 1.72 17.18
CA GLU A 74 14.30 2.27 17.94
C GLU A 74 12.96 1.88 17.29
N ALA A 75 12.90 1.93 15.96
CA ALA A 75 11.73 1.47 15.21
C ALA A 75 11.45 -0.01 15.47
N GLN A 76 12.49 -0.84 15.45
CA GLN A 76 12.40 -2.26 15.75
C GLN A 76 11.90 -2.49 17.18
N GLU A 77 12.49 -1.84 18.18
CA GLU A 77 12.07 -1.99 19.57
C GLU A 77 10.59 -1.62 19.76
N ALA A 78 10.16 -0.51 19.15
CA ALA A 78 8.79 -0.03 19.22
C ALA A 78 7.80 -0.90 18.45
N LEU A 79 8.18 -1.47 17.31
CA LEU A 79 7.24 -2.06 16.35
C LEU A 79 7.33 -3.60 16.23
N GLN A 80 8.36 -4.23 16.80
CA GLN A 80 8.56 -5.69 16.73
C GLN A 80 7.43 -6.52 17.35
N HIS A 81 6.53 -5.93 18.14
CA HIS A 81 5.41 -6.66 18.72
C HIS A 81 4.23 -6.80 17.74
N TYR A 82 4.18 -6.00 16.67
CA TYR A 82 3.19 -6.15 15.61
C TYR A 82 3.50 -7.37 14.74
N THR A 83 2.46 -8.17 14.44
CA THR A 83 2.60 -9.48 13.79
C THR A 83 2.03 -9.53 12.37
N HIS A 84 1.74 -8.38 11.76
CA HIS A 84 0.98 -8.26 10.51
C HIS A 84 1.71 -7.43 9.44
N HIS A 85 3.01 -7.21 9.59
CA HIS A 85 3.87 -6.62 8.57
C HIS A 85 4.99 -7.60 8.24
N PHE A 86 5.10 -7.96 6.96
CA PHE A 86 6.01 -8.98 6.47
C PHE A 86 6.85 -8.48 5.31
N VAL A 87 8.05 -9.04 5.18
CA VAL A 87 8.83 -8.97 3.94
C VAL A 87 8.71 -10.32 3.24
N VAL A 88 8.39 -10.30 1.95
CA VAL A 88 8.26 -11.49 1.10
C VAL A 88 9.34 -11.44 0.02
N TYR A 89 10.08 -12.54 -0.16
CA TYR A 89 11.13 -12.63 -1.18
C TYR A 89 11.15 -13.99 -1.88
N GLY A 90 11.73 -13.99 -3.07
CA GLY A 90 11.88 -15.18 -3.90
C GLY A 90 13.16 -15.95 -3.62
N THR A 91 13.06 -17.26 -3.57
CA THR A 91 14.20 -18.19 -3.63
C THR A 91 13.98 -19.21 -4.75
N LEU A 92 15.05 -19.60 -5.44
CA LEU A 92 14.98 -20.66 -6.44
C LEU A 92 15.38 -21.98 -5.80
N CYS A 93 14.46 -22.95 -5.80
CA CYS A 93 14.77 -24.28 -5.30
C CYS A 93 15.63 -25.06 -6.29
N SER A 94 16.60 -25.80 -5.76
CA SER A 94 17.46 -26.66 -6.56
C SER A 94 16.68 -27.91 -6.98
N GLY A 95 16.33 -27.99 -8.26
CA GLY A 95 15.70 -29.16 -8.90
C GLY A 95 16.09 -29.25 -10.39
N GLU A 96 15.64 -30.29 -11.09
CA GLU A 96 15.87 -30.44 -12.54
C GLU A 96 15.29 -29.27 -13.35
N VAL A 97 14.17 -28.72 -12.87
CA VAL A 97 13.63 -27.41 -13.28
C VAL A 97 13.54 -26.56 -12.01
N PRO A 98 14.26 -25.44 -11.92
CA PRO A 98 14.19 -24.57 -10.75
C PRO A 98 12.80 -23.95 -10.66
N ASP A 99 12.17 -24.09 -9.49
CA ASP A 99 10.89 -23.45 -9.17
C ASP A 99 11.13 -22.26 -8.24
N LEU A 100 10.29 -21.24 -8.38
CA LEU A 100 10.32 -20.05 -7.53
C LEU A 100 9.51 -20.35 -6.27
N GLU A 101 10.16 -20.42 -5.12
CA GLU A 101 9.47 -20.46 -3.83
C GLU A 101 9.44 -19.05 -3.22
N LEU A 102 8.35 -18.77 -2.50
CA LEU A 102 8.16 -17.49 -1.82
C LEU A 102 8.28 -17.71 -0.31
N ILE A 103 9.23 -17.00 0.27
CA ILE A 103 9.48 -17.00 1.70
C ILE A 103 9.03 -15.67 2.29
N ALA A 104 8.51 -15.71 3.52
CA ALA A 104 8.16 -14.54 4.28
C ALA A 104 8.82 -14.52 5.66
N GLU A 105 9.19 -13.33 6.09
CA GLU A 105 9.65 -13.04 7.45
C GLU A 105 8.88 -11.84 8.01
N ARG A 106 8.80 -11.72 9.33
CA ARG A 106 8.22 -10.53 9.95
C ARG A 106 9.19 -9.37 9.76
N TYR A 107 8.66 -8.21 9.39
CA TYR A 107 9.47 -7.04 9.01
C TYR A 107 10.53 -6.65 10.05
N PHE A 108 10.16 -6.65 11.34
CA PHE A 108 11.05 -6.27 12.45
C PHE A 108 11.59 -7.47 13.25
N VAL A 109 11.22 -8.72 12.93
CA VAL A 109 11.65 -9.94 13.65
C VAL A 109 12.05 -11.02 12.63
N ARG A 110 13.33 -11.02 12.26
CA ARG A 110 13.92 -11.89 11.22
C ARG A 110 14.42 -13.23 11.75
N GLU A 111 13.53 -13.95 12.42
CA GLU A 111 13.92 -15.18 13.14
C GLU A 111 13.37 -16.46 12.53
N THR A 112 12.38 -16.37 11.63
CA THR A 112 11.71 -17.56 11.10
C THR A 112 11.17 -17.31 9.70
N GLU A 113 11.83 -17.94 8.73
CA GLU A 113 11.32 -18.10 7.38
C GLU A 113 10.05 -18.96 7.41
N GLN A 114 8.98 -18.47 6.79
CA GLN A 114 7.71 -19.17 6.67
C GLN A 114 7.25 -19.17 5.20
N PRO A 115 6.48 -20.17 4.76
CA PRO A 115 5.85 -20.12 3.45
C PRO A 115 5.01 -18.84 3.31
N ALA A 116 5.22 -18.09 2.24
CA ALA A 116 4.66 -16.73 2.16
C ALA A 116 3.14 -16.68 2.30
N LEU A 117 2.39 -17.67 1.80
CA LEU A 117 0.93 -17.64 1.89
C LEU A 117 0.38 -17.78 3.32
N GLU A 118 1.14 -18.36 4.25
CA GLU A 118 0.70 -18.52 5.64
C GLU A 118 0.59 -17.17 6.38
N LEU A 119 1.29 -16.14 5.92
CA LEU A 119 1.25 -14.80 6.54
C LEU A 119 -0.13 -14.16 6.46
N LEU A 120 -0.95 -14.50 5.44
CA LEU A 120 -2.27 -13.92 5.23
C LEU A 120 -3.22 -14.26 6.40
N GLY A 121 -3.04 -15.42 7.05
CA GLY A 121 -3.80 -15.80 8.24
C GLY A 121 -3.47 -14.98 9.50
N ARG A 122 -2.38 -14.19 9.47
CA ARG A 122 -1.83 -13.44 10.62
C ARG A 122 -2.25 -11.98 10.67
N GLY A 123 -3.18 -11.57 9.80
CA GLY A 123 -3.68 -10.19 9.77
C GLY A 123 -4.40 -9.76 11.04
N VAL A 124 -4.59 -8.46 11.17
CA VAL A 124 -5.23 -7.80 12.31
C VAL A 124 -6.45 -6.99 11.88
N SER A 125 -7.28 -6.58 12.85
CA SER A 125 -8.40 -5.67 12.55
C SER A 125 -7.91 -4.32 12.04
N LYS A 126 -8.78 -3.61 11.31
CA LYS A 126 -8.49 -2.25 10.81
C LYS A 126 -8.00 -1.30 11.90
N GLN A 127 -8.58 -1.36 13.10
CA GLN A 127 -8.18 -0.48 14.20
C GLN A 127 -6.72 -0.68 14.60
N ILE A 128 -6.28 -1.93 14.74
CA ILE A 128 -4.89 -2.25 15.09
C ILE A 128 -3.95 -1.90 13.93
N PHE A 129 -4.41 -2.13 12.70
CA PHE A 129 -3.68 -1.77 11.49
C PHE A 129 -3.44 -0.26 11.38
N ASP A 130 -4.48 0.56 11.62
CA ASP A 130 -4.37 2.02 11.58
C ASP A 130 -3.40 2.53 12.66
N GLN A 131 -3.46 1.98 13.88
CA GLN A 131 -2.51 2.29 14.96
C GLN A 131 -1.08 1.95 14.58
N TYR A 132 -0.89 0.80 13.94
CA TYR A 132 0.40 0.37 13.46
C TYR A 132 0.98 1.33 12.41
N LEU A 133 0.18 1.72 11.41
CA LEU A 133 0.61 2.67 10.37
C LEU A 133 0.97 4.04 10.94
N GLU A 134 0.19 4.53 11.91
CA GLU A 134 0.49 5.78 12.61
C GLU A 134 1.83 5.68 13.35
N ALA A 135 2.09 4.58 14.06
CA ALA A 135 3.37 4.35 14.73
C ALA A 135 4.54 4.21 13.73
N LEU A 136 4.38 3.40 12.67
CA LEU A 136 5.39 3.18 11.63
C LEU A 136 5.83 4.50 10.97
N SER A 137 4.87 5.38 10.69
CA SER A 137 5.14 6.66 10.04
C SER A 137 5.97 7.64 10.88
N GLN A 138 6.10 7.42 12.19
CA GLN A 138 6.94 8.24 13.07
C GLN A 138 8.44 7.94 12.93
N PHE A 139 8.79 6.77 12.40
CA PHE A 139 10.19 6.30 12.35
C PHE A 139 10.80 6.29 10.95
N LYS A 140 10.00 6.23 9.88
CA LYS A 140 10.52 6.20 8.51
C LYS A 140 10.96 7.58 8.04
N GLU A 141 12.09 7.63 7.34
CA GLU A 141 12.65 8.88 6.80
C GLU A 141 11.71 9.55 5.79
N GLU A 142 11.65 10.88 5.81
CA GLU A 142 10.93 11.65 4.80
C GLU A 142 11.62 11.51 3.43
N ASP A 143 10.87 11.17 2.38
CA ASP A 143 11.42 11.11 1.02
C ASP A 143 11.91 12.51 0.59
N GLY A 144 13.23 12.69 0.42
CA GLY A 144 13.83 13.94 -0.03
C GLY A 144 13.36 14.45 -1.41
N ARG A 145 12.58 13.66 -2.17
CA ARG A 145 11.91 14.10 -3.41
C ARG A 145 10.60 14.85 -3.15
N ALA A 146 10.12 14.84 -1.92
CA ALA A 146 8.90 15.46 -1.46
C ALA A 146 9.20 16.69 -0.60
N LYS A 147 9.24 17.89 -1.21
CA LYS A 147 9.18 19.12 -0.42
C LYS A 147 7.79 19.24 0.23
N GLY A 148 7.65 18.75 1.46
CA GLY A 148 6.46 18.93 2.29
C GLY A 148 6.31 17.80 3.32
N LYS A 149 6.08 18.18 4.58
CA LYS A 149 5.74 17.33 5.74
C LYS A 149 4.48 16.49 5.50
N GLY A 150 4.56 15.52 4.60
CA GLY A 150 3.43 14.70 4.17
C GLY A 150 3.39 13.41 4.94
N HIS A 151 2.83 13.45 6.15
CA HIS A 151 2.50 12.26 6.93
C HIS A 151 1.53 11.38 6.12
N VAL A 152 1.90 10.13 5.81
CA VAL A 152 1.00 9.19 5.14
C VAL A 152 0.00 8.67 6.17
N SER A 153 -1.14 9.36 6.30
CA SER A 153 -2.21 8.91 7.19
C SER A 153 -2.86 7.61 6.68
N PRO A 154 -3.42 6.76 7.56
CA PRO A 154 -4.18 5.58 7.14
C PRO A 154 -5.32 5.90 6.15
N ALA A 155 -5.90 7.10 6.24
CA ALA A 155 -6.92 7.59 5.31
C ALA A 155 -6.38 7.76 3.88
N ALA A 156 -5.11 8.14 3.72
CA ALA A 156 -4.46 8.26 2.42
C ALA A 156 -4.27 6.88 1.74
N MET A 157 -4.23 5.81 2.52
CA MET A 157 -4.11 4.43 2.03
C MET A 157 -5.45 3.70 1.89
N SER A 158 -6.56 4.42 2.07
CA SER A 158 -7.90 3.83 2.03
C SER A 158 -8.40 3.69 0.59
N THR A 159 -9.05 2.56 0.31
CA THR A 159 -9.69 2.23 -0.96
C THR A 159 -11.21 2.26 -0.81
N VAL A 160 -11.89 2.73 -1.85
CA VAL A 160 -13.35 2.71 -1.97
C VAL A 160 -13.74 1.58 -2.90
N ILE A 161 -14.60 0.68 -2.39
CA ILE A 161 -15.14 -0.45 -3.13
C ILE A 161 -16.64 -0.22 -3.31
N GLY A 162 -17.07 -0.05 -4.56
CA GLY A 162 -18.48 0.05 -4.91
C GLY A 162 -19.09 -1.35 -5.00
N VAL A 163 -20.15 -1.62 -4.23
CA VAL A 163 -20.88 -2.90 -4.26
C VAL A 163 -22.31 -2.67 -4.73
N SER A 164 -22.74 -3.42 -5.75
CA SER A 164 -24.13 -3.43 -6.25
C SER A 164 -24.60 -4.86 -6.42
N ASN A 165 -25.76 -5.20 -5.86
CA ASN A 165 -26.32 -6.56 -5.87
C ASN A 165 -25.32 -7.64 -5.41
N GLY A 166 -24.53 -7.33 -4.37
CA GLY A 166 -23.51 -8.24 -3.83
C GLY A 166 -22.27 -8.44 -4.71
N ARG A 167 -22.11 -7.64 -5.78
CA ARG A 167 -20.95 -7.68 -6.67
C ARG A 167 -20.16 -6.39 -6.58
N VAL A 168 -18.84 -6.51 -6.59
CA VAL A 168 -17.95 -5.35 -6.76
C VAL A 168 -18.15 -4.81 -8.18
N VAL A 169 -18.53 -3.52 -8.29
CA VAL A 169 -18.79 -2.82 -9.56
C VAL A 169 -17.76 -1.74 -9.87
N GLY A 170 -16.90 -1.40 -8.91
CA GLY A 170 -15.83 -0.43 -9.11
C GLY A 170 -14.92 -0.35 -7.89
N VAL A 171 -13.68 0.05 -8.13
CA VAL A 171 -12.64 0.24 -7.10
C VAL A 171 -11.85 1.50 -7.44
N MET A 172 -11.59 2.36 -6.46
CA MET A 172 -10.72 3.53 -6.61
C MET A 172 -10.14 3.96 -5.25
N SER A 173 -9.15 4.85 -5.24
CA SER A 173 -8.64 5.39 -3.99
C SER A 173 -9.68 6.29 -3.31
N LEU A 174 -9.64 6.39 -1.97
CA LEU A 174 -10.46 7.35 -1.24
C LEU A 174 -10.13 8.79 -1.65
N HIS A 175 -8.86 9.07 -2.00
CA HIS A 175 -8.42 10.37 -2.50
C HIS A 175 -9.16 10.77 -3.79
N ASP A 176 -9.30 9.84 -4.73
CA ASP A 176 -9.99 10.08 -6.00
C ASP A 176 -11.51 10.13 -5.82
N TYR A 177 -12.04 9.36 -4.87
CA TYR A 177 -13.48 9.32 -4.60
C TYR A 177 -13.97 10.55 -3.82
N ALA A 178 -13.20 11.05 -2.84
CA ALA A 178 -13.66 12.09 -1.91
C ALA A 178 -14.21 13.36 -2.58
N PRO A 179 -13.62 13.89 -3.68
CA PRO A 179 -14.19 15.04 -4.41
C PRO A 179 -15.60 14.78 -4.96
N SER A 180 -15.98 13.53 -5.21
CA SER A 180 -17.31 13.16 -5.71
C SER A 180 -18.40 13.16 -4.64
N LEU A 181 -18.02 13.09 -3.35
CA LEU A 181 -18.96 13.11 -2.21
C LEU A 181 -19.55 14.50 -1.93
N ALA A 182 -18.81 15.55 -2.28
CA ALA A 182 -19.22 16.93 -2.14
C ALA A 182 -18.84 17.69 -3.41
N PRO A 183 -19.62 17.56 -4.50
CA PRO A 183 -19.34 18.27 -5.74
C PRO A 183 -19.25 19.77 -5.45
N ALA A 184 -18.21 20.42 -5.97
CA ALA A 184 -18.03 21.86 -5.80
C ALA A 184 -19.33 22.59 -6.20
N PRO A 185 -19.78 23.60 -5.43
CA PRO A 185 -20.98 24.34 -5.77
C PRO A 185 -20.84 24.86 -7.20
N THR A 186 -21.81 24.53 -8.04
CA THR A 186 -21.83 25.01 -9.41
C THR A 186 -21.90 26.53 -9.33
N LEU A 187 -20.83 27.21 -9.73
CA LEU A 187 -20.88 28.66 -9.92
C LEU A 187 -21.95 28.90 -10.97
N SER A 188 -23.13 29.36 -10.53
CA SER A 188 -24.17 29.82 -11.44
C SER A 188 -23.53 30.88 -12.32
N GLN A 189 -23.53 30.65 -13.63
CA GLN A 189 -23.04 31.65 -14.58
C GLN A 189 -23.79 32.94 -14.30
N VAL A 190 -23.10 33.94 -13.75
CA VAL A 190 -23.66 35.27 -13.56
C VAL A 190 -24.01 35.76 -14.97
N PRO A 191 -25.28 36.09 -15.26
CA PRO A 191 -25.65 36.54 -16.59
C PRO A 191 -24.76 37.72 -16.98
N THR A 192 -24.04 37.58 -18.09
CA THR A 192 -23.17 38.62 -18.62
C THR A 192 -23.98 39.91 -18.75
N PRO A 193 -23.61 41.01 -18.05
CA PRO A 193 -24.34 42.25 -18.17
C PRO A 193 -24.28 42.72 -19.62
N THR A 194 -25.43 42.73 -20.29
CA THR A 194 -25.55 43.29 -21.64
C THR A 194 -25.54 44.80 -21.53
N TYR A 195 -24.37 45.40 -21.69
CA TYR A 195 -24.25 46.85 -21.80
C TYR A 195 -24.92 47.32 -23.09
N ARG A 196 -26.07 47.98 -22.98
CA ARG A 196 -26.63 48.79 -24.07
C ARG A 196 -26.11 50.22 -23.92
N PRO A 197 -25.28 50.72 -24.85
CA PRO A 197 -24.90 52.13 -24.83
C PRO A 197 -26.16 52.98 -25.01
N ARG A 198 -26.37 53.95 -24.11
CA ARG A 198 -27.30 55.05 -24.36
C ARG A 198 -26.72 55.88 -25.51
N GLY A 199 -27.42 55.88 -26.65
CA GLY A 199 -27.13 56.82 -27.72
C GLY A 199 -27.25 58.26 -27.22
N PRO A 200 -26.54 59.22 -27.84
CA PRO A 200 -26.63 60.62 -27.44
C PRO A 200 -28.07 61.10 -27.67
N GLY A 201 -28.68 61.62 -26.60
CA GLY A 201 -29.91 62.40 -26.68
C GLY A 201 -29.68 63.64 -27.56
N GLY A 202 -30.73 64.01 -28.31
CA GLY A 202 -30.72 65.06 -29.34
C GLY A 202 -30.44 66.47 -28.84
#